data_AF-A0A5R9LFF3-F1
#
_entry.id   AF-A0A5R9LFF3-F1
#
_cell.length_a   1.000
_cell.length_b   1.000
_cell.length_c   1.000
_cell.angle_alpha   90.00
_cell.angle_beta   90.00
_cell.angle_gamma   90.00
#
_symmetry.space_group_name_H-M   'P 1'
#
loop_
_entity.id
_entity.type
_entity.pdbx_description
1 polymer ?
#
loop_
_entity_poly.entity_id
_entity_poly.type
_entity_poly.pdbx_seq_one_letter_code
_entity_poly.pdbx_strand_id
1 'polypeptide(L)' 'MYKLIITLINYQTGDQRNLVNNWRYTTSDEAWIDANKMAYVRKGDDGKTTHECRVKVVGVSHV' A
#
# COMPACT_ATOMS: atom_id res chain seq x y z
N MET A 1 -3.30 13.63 11.58
CA MET A 1 -3.46 13.37 10.12
C MET A 1 -2.75 12.09 9.77
N TYR A 2 -3.14 11.43 8.69
CA TYR A 2 -2.59 10.14 8.27
C TYR A 2 -2.17 10.19 6.80
N LYS A 3 -1.14 9.41 6.48
CA LYS A 3 -0.67 9.17 5.12
C LYS A 3 -0.59 7.67 4.84
N LEU A 4 -0.63 7.33 3.55
CA LEU A 4 -0.42 5.94 3.10
C LEU A 4 0.95 5.82 2.46
N ILE A 5 1.67 4.76 2.83
CA ILE A 5 2.85 4.29 2.12
C ILE A 5 2.41 3.06 1.34
N ILE A 6 2.43 3.16 0.01
CA ILE A 6 2.01 2.11 -0.91
C ILE A 6 3.26 1.51 -1.53
N THR A 7 3.44 0.21 -1.38
CA THR A 7 4.55 -0.56 -1.94
C THR A 7 3.99 -1.52 -2.97
N LEU A 8 4.37 -1.31 -4.23
CA LEU A 8 4.07 -2.20 -5.34
C LEU A 8 5.30 -3.08 -5.59
N ILE A 9 5.11 -4.39 -5.52
CA ILE A 9 6.16 -5.40 -5.71
C ILE A 9 5.80 -6.25 -6.92
N ASN A 10 6.72 -6.36 -7.88
CA ASN A 10 6.67 -7.33 -8.96
C ASN A 10 7.70 -8.44 -8.67
N TYR A 11 7.23 -9.60 -8.23
CA TYR A 11 8.10 -10.73 -7.91
C TYR A 11 8.70 -11.41 -9.14
N GLN A 12 8.17 -11.16 -10.33
CA GLN A 12 8.67 -11.76 -11.58
C GLN A 12 9.93 -11.03 -12.08
N THR A 13 9.98 -9.71 -11.92
CA THR A 13 11.15 -8.89 -12.30
C THR A 13 12.05 -8.54 -11.12
N GLY A 14 11.54 -8.66 -9.89
CA GLY A 14 12.21 -8.17 -8.68
C GLY A 14 12.01 -6.66 -8.45
N ASP A 15 11.24 -5.98 -9.31
CA ASP A 15 11.02 -4.55 -9.18
C ASP A 15 10.15 -4.21 -7.97
N GLN A 16 10.54 -3.14 -7.27
CA GLN A 16 9.74 -2.55 -6.21
C GLN A 16 9.59 -1.05 -6.42
N ARG A 17 8.37 -0.53 -6.23
CA ARG A 17 8.07 0.90 -6.27
C ARG A 17 7.37 1.31 -4.99
N ASN A 18 7.81 2.41 -4.40
CA ASN A 18 7.16 3.02 -3.25
C ASN A 18 6.49 4.33 -3.67
N LEU A 19 5.24 4.49 -3.29
CA LEU A 19 4.44 5.69 -3.49
C LEU A 19 3.98 6.19 -2.12
N VAL A 20 3.96 7.51 -1.94
CA VAL A 20 3.47 8.11 -0.71
C VAL A 20 2.27 8.98 -1.04
N ASN A 21 1.11 8.60 -0.50
CA ASN A 21 -0.10 9.42 -0.58
C ASN A 21 -0.20 10.24 0.72
N ASN A 22 0.31 11.47 0.67
CA ASN A 22 0.36 12.35 1.83
C ASN A 22 -0.94 13.16 1.99
N TRP A 23 -1.21 13.58 3.24
CA TRP A 23 -2.17 14.63 3.63
C TRP A 23 -3.64 14.44 3.22
N ARG A 24 -4.05 13.23 2.81
CA ARG A 24 -5.45 12.99 2.40
C ARG A 24 -6.39 12.63 3.56
N TYR A 25 -5.87 12.07 4.65
CA TYR A 25 -6.71 11.41 5.66
C TYR A 25 -6.68 12.15 6.99
N THR A 26 -7.86 12.49 7.49
CA THR A 26 -8.02 13.17 8.78
C THR A 26 -7.97 12.16 9.91
N THR A 27 -8.63 11.01 9.72
CA THR A 27 -8.71 9.92 10.71
C THR A 27 -7.95 8.67 10.27
N SER A 28 -7.64 7.80 11.22
CA SER A 28 -7.04 6.49 10.94
C SER A 28 -7.97 5.60 10.14
N ASP A 29 -9.27 5.69 10.39
CA ASP A 29 -10.26 4.77 9.84
C ASP A 29 -10.46 5.01 8.34
N GLU A 30 -10.53 6.28 7.93
CA GLU A 30 -10.54 6.66 6.50
C GLU A 30 -9.29 6.13 5.79
N ALA A 31 -8.12 6.30 6.40
CA ALA A 31 -6.86 5.82 5.84
C ALA A 31 -6.84 4.29 5.73
N TRP A 32 -7.34 3.58 6.74
CA TRP A 32 -7.43 2.12 6.75
C TRP A 32 -8.41 1.58 5.71
N ILE A 33 -9.57 2.21 5.55
CA ILE A 33 -10.56 1.81 4.54
C ILE A 33 -9.94 1.88 3.14
N ASP A 34 -9.27 2.97 2.79
CA ASP A 34 -8.62 3.11 1.50
C ASP A 34 -7.39 2.20 1.35
N ALA A 35 -6.61 2.02 2.42
CA ALA A 35 -5.48 1.09 2.41
C ALA A 35 -5.93 -0.35 2.09
N ASN A 36 -7.02 -0.81 2.70
CA ASN A 36 -7.57 -2.14 2.47
C ASN A 36 -8.14 -2.32 1.06
N LYS A 37 -8.73 -1.26 0.48
CA LYS A 37 -9.18 -1.30 -0.93
C LYS A 37 -8.02 -1.42 -1.92
N MET A 38 -6.85 -0.87 -1.58
CA MET A 38 -5.67 -0.87 -2.44
C MET A 38 -4.79 -2.11 -2.27
N ALA A 39 -4.77 -2.70 -1.07
CA ALA A 39 -3.94 -3.86 -0.77
C ALA A 39 -4.43 -5.09 -1.55
N TYR A 40 -3.52 -5.77 -2.25
CA TYR A 40 -3.85 -7.00 -2.97
C TYR A 40 -2.63 -7.91 -3.12
N VAL A 41 -2.91 -9.20 -3.32
CA VAL A 41 -1.93 -10.20 -3.75
C VAL A 41 -2.45 -10.84 -5.03
N ARG A 42 -1.67 -10.78 -6.10
CA ARG A 42 -1.97 -11.45 -7.37
C ARG A 42 -1.15 -12.72 -7.47
N LYS A 43 -1.83 -13.84 -7.72
CA LYS A 43 -1.21 -15.12 -8.07
C LYS A 43 -1.15 -15.29 -9.59
N GLY A 44 -0.09 -15.92 -10.08
CA GLY A 44 0.01 -16.41 -11.44
C GLY A 44 -0.65 -17.77 -11.59
N ASP A 45 -0.67 -18.29 -12.82
CA ASP A 45 -1.28 -19.59 -13.14
C ASP A 45 -0.55 -20.76 -12.46
N ASP A 46 0.72 -20.57 -12.10
CA ASP A 46 1.53 -21.52 -11.34
C ASP A 46 1.29 -21.46 -9.81
N GLY A 47 0.33 -20.66 -9.36
CA GLY A 47 0.01 -20.44 -7.96
C GLY A 47 1.01 -19.56 -7.20
N LYS A 48 2.09 -19.09 -7.84
CA LYS A 48 3.08 -18.22 -7.19
C LYS A 48 2.59 -16.79 -7.17
N THR A 49 3.02 -16.02 -6.16
CA THR A 49 2.76 -14.59 -6.14
C THR A 49 3.54 -13.93 -7.27
N THR A 50 2.85 -13.21 -8.15
CA THR A 50 3.48 -12.42 -9.21
C THR A 50 3.57 -10.96 -8.82
N HIS A 51 2.52 -10.44 -8.18
CA HIS A 51 2.45 -9.04 -7.76
C HIS A 51 1.84 -8.93 -6.37
N GLU A 52 2.30 -7.94 -5.63
CA GLU A 52 1.74 -7.58 -4.34
C GLU A 52 1.70 -6.06 -4.19
N CYS A 53 0.55 -5.56 -3.72
CA CYS A 53 0.41 -4.19 -3.25
C CYS A 53 0.26 -4.24 -1.73
N ARG A 54 1.25 -3.71 -1.01
CA ARG A 54 1.20 -3.51 0.45
C ARG A 54 0.93 -2.06 0.73
N VAL A 55 0.02 -1.79 1.66
CA VAL A 55 -0.28 -0.41 2.08
C VAL A 55 -0.12 -0.29 3.59
N LYS A 56 0.69 0.68 4.01
CA LYS A 56 0.92 1.00 5.43
C LYS A 56 0.31 2.36 5.75
N VAL A 57 -0.55 2.39 6.76
CA VAL A 57 -1.08 3.63 7.34
C VAL A 57 -0.05 4.19 8.33
N VAL A 58 0.28 5.47 8.21
CA VAL A 58 1.21 6.17 9.11
C VAL A 58 0.57 7.45 9.62
N GLY A 59 0.49 7.59 10.94
CA GLY A 59 0.13 8.86 11.58
C GLY A 59 1.25 9.88 11.40
N VAL A 60 0.89 11.10 11.00
CA VAL A 60 1.80 12.25 10.96
C VAL A 60 1.41 13.22 12.07
N SER A 61 2.33 13.38 13.02
CA SER A 61 2.30 14.47 14.00
C SER A 61 2.89 15.72 13.35
N HIS A 62 2.24 16.87 13.53
CA HIS A 62 2.88 18.15 13.21
C HIS A 62 4.04 18.32 14.20
N VAL A 63 5.26 18.43 13.68
CA VAL A 63 6.42 18.98 14.39
C VAL A 63 6.61 20.41 13.92
#